data_AF-A0A2E3USL9-F1
#
_entry.id   AF-A0A2E3USL9-F1
#
_cell.length_a   1.000
_cell.length_b   1.000
_cell.length_c   1.000
_cell.angle_alpha   90.00
_cell.angle_beta   90.00
_cell.angle_gamma   90.00
#
_symmetry.space_group_name_H-M   'P 1'
#
loop_
_entity.id
_entity.type
_entity.pdbx_description
1 polymer ?
#
loop_
_entity_poly.entity_id
_entity_poly.type
_entity_poly.pdbx_seq_one_letter_code
_entity_poly.pdbx_strand_id
1 'polypeptide(L)'
;MVETTDDHEISKTAKKKIAQEFFQITKKISKMTAKQIEKLDLDDEIKREFLLVKNIKSFSAHERQLKFIAKRLRDEENLERLKKIIKN
;
A
#
# COMPACT_ATOMS: atom_id res chain seq x y z
N MET A 1 -23.92 -29.76 -0.92
CA MET A 1 -24.30 -28.36 -1.22
C MET A 1 -23.15 -27.52 -0.69
N VAL A 2 -22.44 -26.83 -1.58
CA VAL A 2 -21.24 -26.05 -1.24
C VAL A 2 -21.74 -24.70 -0.75
N GLU A 3 -21.63 -24.44 0.55
CA GLU A 3 -21.77 -23.10 1.10
C GLU A 3 -20.38 -22.50 1.23
N THR A 4 -19.96 -21.83 0.15
CA THR A 4 -18.79 -20.96 0.13
C THR A 4 -19.14 -19.58 0.66
N THR A 5 -18.13 -18.98 1.30
CA THR A 5 -17.96 -17.57 1.68
C THR A 5 -18.85 -17.03 2.80
N ASP A 6 -18.30 -17.15 4.00
CA ASP A 6 -18.58 -16.29 5.15
C ASP A 6 -18.13 -14.86 4.79
N ASP A 7 -18.98 -14.15 4.05
CA ASP A 7 -18.85 -12.73 3.73
C ASP A 7 -19.10 -11.93 5.02
N HIS A 8 -18.11 -11.90 5.91
CA HIS A 8 -18.08 -10.92 6.99
C HIS A 8 -17.97 -9.54 6.35
N GLU A 9 -19.12 -8.92 6.09
CA GLU A 9 -19.21 -7.62 5.44
C GLU A 9 -18.46 -6.59 6.29
N ILE A 10 -17.22 -6.29 5.91
CA ILE A 10 -16.33 -5.42 6.67
C ILE A 10 -17.00 -4.05 6.79
N SER A 11 -17.24 -3.59 8.02
CA SER A 11 -17.94 -2.33 8.27
C SER A 11 -17.29 -1.15 7.53
N LYS A 12 -18.08 -0.13 7.15
CA LYS A 12 -17.56 1.10 6.50
C LYS A 12 -16.40 1.71 7.28
N THR A 13 -16.47 1.67 8.60
CA THR A 13 -15.42 2.14 9.52
C THR A 13 -14.14 1.30 9.41
N ALA A 14 -14.25 -0.03 9.39
CA ALA A 14 -13.10 -0.92 9.22
C ALA A 14 -12.46 -0.78 7.83
N LYS A 15 -13.27 -0.67 6.77
CA LYS A 15 -12.79 -0.36 5.40
C LYS A 15 -11.99 0.94 5.37
N LYS A 16 -12.43 1.98 6.08
CA LYS A 16 -11.72 3.26 6.20
C LYS A 16 -10.40 3.14 6.97
N LYS A 17 -10.39 2.40 8.09
CA LYS A 17 -9.17 2.14 8.87
C LYS A 17 -8.11 1.42 8.03
N ILE A 18 -8.50 0.35 7.34
CA ILE A 18 -7.61 -0.40 6.44
C ILE A 18 -7.02 0.52 5.37
N ALA A 19 -7.85 1.34 4.71
CA ALA A 19 -7.38 2.28 3.70
C ALA A 19 -6.38 3.31 4.27
N GLN A 20 -6.62 3.80 5.50
CA GLN A 20 -5.67 4.68 6.19
C GLN A 20 -4.36 3.96 6.54
N GLU A 21 -4.41 2.70 6.99
CA GLU A 21 -3.22 1.90 7.28
C GLU A 21 -2.35 1.71 6.04
N PHE A 22 -2.95 1.29 4.92
CA PHE A 22 -2.24 1.17 3.64
C PHE A 22 -1.61 2.50 3.22
N PHE A 23 -2.33 3.61 3.38
CA PHE A 23 -1.78 4.92 3.04
C PHE A 23 -0.57 5.29 3.90
N GLN A 24 -0.62 5.04 5.22
CA GLN A 24 0.51 5.30 6.11
C GLN A 24 1.73 4.41 5.80
N ILE A 25 1.48 3.13 5.50
CA ILE A 25 2.51 2.17 5.06
C ILE A 25 3.16 2.67 3.77
N THR A 26 2.36 3.05 2.77
CA THR A 26 2.85 3.58 1.49
C THR A 26 3.70 4.83 1.70
N LYS A 27 3.29 5.73 2.60
CA LYS A 27 4.05 6.94 2.94
C LYS A 27 5.38 6.65 3.66
N LYS A 28 5.48 5.54 4.38
CA LYS A 28 6.74 5.09 4.98
C LYS A 28 7.66 4.47 3.92
N ILE A 29 7.12 3.64 3.03
CA ILE A 29 7.87 3.03 1.93
C ILE A 29 8.42 4.09 0.98
N SER A 30 7.65 5.14 0.67
CA SER A 30 8.12 6.22 -0.21
C SER A 30 9.33 6.99 0.34
N LYS A 31 9.56 6.94 1.65
CA LYS A 31 10.75 7.52 2.30
C LYS A 31 11.98 6.62 2.25
N MET A 32 11.82 5.34 1.90
CA MET A 32 12.94 4.41 1.77
C MET A 32 13.82 4.76 0.55
N THR A 33 15.05 4.25 0.55
CA THR A 33 15.97 4.39 -0.59
C THR A 33 15.50 3.55 -1.78
N ALA A 34 15.92 3.90 -3.00
CA ALA A 34 15.56 3.13 -4.20
C ALA A 34 15.98 1.65 -4.08
N LYS A 35 17.20 1.40 -3.58
CA LYS A 35 17.72 0.05 -3.29
C LYS A 35 16.86 -0.73 -2.29
N GLN A 36 16.26 -0.06 -1.32
CA GLN A 36 15.36 -0.70 -0.36
C GLN A 36 14.02 -1.05 -1.01
N ILE A 37 13.48 -0.16 -1.85
CA ILE A 37 12.23 -0.37 -2.59
C ILE A 37 12.37 -1.55 -3.57
N GLU A 38 13.50 -1.65 -4.27
CA GLU A 38 13.80 -2.75 -5.21
C GLU A 38 13.82 -4.11 -4.53
N LYS A 39 14.31 -4.17 -3.28
CA LYS A 39 14.36 -5.38 -2.45
C LYS A 39 13.01 -5.78 -1.86
N LEU A 40 12.00 -4.91 -1.93
CA LEU A 40 10.67 -5.29 -1.49
C LEU A 40 10.12 -6.37 -2.42
N ASP A 41 9.51 -7.39 -1.87
CA ASP A 41 8.78 -8.36 -2.68
C ASP A 41 7.38 -7.79 -2.99
N LEU A 42 7.37 -6.91 -3.98
CA LEU A 42 6.22 -6.23 -4.55
C LEU A 42 6.31 -6.35 -6.07
N ASP A 43 5.16 -6.21 -6.72
CA ASP A 43 5.08 -6.10 -8.17
C ASP A 43 5.97 -4.96 -8.70
N ASP A 44 6.66 -5.22 -9.81
CA ASP A 44 7.56 -4.28 -10.45
C ASP A 44 6.85 -2.99 -10.87
N GLU A 45 5.57 -3.08 -11.25
CA GLU A 45 4.77 -1.89 -11.51
C GLU A 45 4.64 -1.03 -10.25
N ILE A 46 4.36 -1.63 -9.10
CA ILE A 46 4.25 -0.90 -7.82
C ILE A 46 5.59 -0.27 -7.43
N LYS A 47 6.71 -1.00 -7.60
CA LYS A 47 8.05 -0.46 -7.35
C LYS A 47 8.34 0.76 -8.22
N ARG A 48 8.00 0.69 -9.52
CA ARG A 48 8.14 1.84 -10.44
C ARG A 48 7.33 3.03 -9.97
N GLU A 49 6.10 2.82 -9.53
CA GLU A 49 5.27 3.91 -9.00
C GLU A 49 5.89 4.57 -7.76
N PHE A 50 6.47 3.77 -6.85
CA PHE A 50 7.22 4.32 -5.71
C PHE A 50 8.44 5.15 -6.13
N LEU A 51 9.16 4.73 -7.18
CA LEU A 51 10.29 5.50 -7.71
C LEU A 51 9.83 6.81 -8.36
N LEU A 52 8.70 6.79 -9.07
CA LEU A 52 8.10 8.00 -9.66
C LEU A 52 7.69 9.01 -8.59
N VAL A 53 7.09 8.56 -7.48
CA VAL A 53 6.71 9.42 -6.34
C VAL A 53 7.88 10.27 -5.85
N LYS A 54 9.10 9.72 -5.80
CA LYS A 54 10.28 10.44 -5.30
C LYS A 54 10.65 11.66 -6.15
N ASN A 55 10.27 11.67 -7.42
CA ASN A 55 10.54 12.76 -8.34
C ASN A 55 9.44 13.84 -8.33
N ILE A 56 8.31 13.59 -7.65
CA ILE A 56 7.19 14.52 -7.60
C ILE A 56 7.47 15.63 -6.57
N LYS A 57 7.64 16.86 -7.03
CA LYS A 57 7.83 18.05 -6.18
C LYS A 57 6.52 18.63 -5.64
N SER A 58 5.42 18.47 -6.37
CA SER A 58 4.11 19.01 -5.97
C SER A 58 3.50 18.16 -4.85
N PHE A 59 3.16 18.79 -3.73
CA PHE A 59 2.54 18.11 -2.59
C PHE A 59 1.24 17.38 -2.97
N SER A 60 0.37 18.04 -3.74
CA SER A 60 -0.92 17.47 -4.16
C SER A 60 -0.74 16.24 -5.07
N ALA A 61 0.16 16.34 -6.06
CA ALA A 61 0.46 15.24 -6.96
C ALA A 61 1.12 14.06 -6.20
N HIS A 62 2.01 14.37 -5.25
CA HIS A 62 2.66 13.36 -4.42
C HIS A 62 1.64 12.61 -3.56
N GLU A 63 0.76 13.32 -2.85
CA GLU A 63 -0.31 12.72 -2.06
C GLU A 63 -1.29 11.89 -2.91
N ARG A 64 -1.63 12.35 -4.12
CA ARG A 64 -2.47 11.60 -5.05
C ARG A 64 -1.81 10.29 -5.49
N GLN A 65 -0.51 10.34 -5.80
CA GLN A 65 0.23 9.16 -6.23
C GLN A 65 0.36 8.13 -5.11
N LEU A 66 0.63 8.58 -3.88
CA LEU A 66 0.61 7.71 -2.70
C LEU A 66 -0.76 7.04 -2.50
N LYS A 67 -1.87 7.76 -2.70
CA LYS A 67 -3.22 7.17 -2.60
C LYS A 67 -3.48 6.14 -3.71
N PHE A 68 -2.99 6.40 -4.92
CA PHE A 68 -3.09 5.45 -6.03
C PHE A 68 -2.33 4.15 -5.71
N ILE A 69 -1.08 4.26 -5.27
CA ILE A 69 -0.27 3.10 -4.86
C ILE A 69 -0.93 2.37 -3.70
N ALA A 70 -1.40 3.08 -2.66
CA ALA A 70 -2.09 2.50 -1.52
C ALA A 70 -3.37 1.74 -1.91
N LYS A 71 -4.13 2.24 -2.89
CA LYS A 71 -5.31 1.54 -3.43
C LYS A 71 -4.91 0.27 -4.17
N ARG A 72 -3.80 0.31 -4.91
CA ARG A 72 -3.32 -0.79 -5.73
C ARG A 72 -2.67 -1.89 -4.89
N LEU A 73 -2.10 -1.53 -3.73
CA LEU A 73 -1.60 -2.45 -2.72
C LEU A 73 -2.71 -3.12 -1.87
N ARG A 74 -3.95 -2.63 -1.98
CA ARG A 74 -5.07 -3.05 -1.11
C ARG A 74 -5.60 -4.42 -1.53
N ASP A 75 -4.83 -5.44 -1.22
CA ASP A 75 -5.20 -6.85 -1.21
C ASP A 75 -4.99 -7.40 0.21
N GLU A 76 -5.84 -8.31 0.68
CA GLU A 76 -5.88 -8.77 2.07
C GLU A 76 -4.55 -9.42 2.51
N GLU A 77 -3.87 -10.12 1.61
CA GLU A 77 -2.60 -10.79 1.88
C GLU A 77 -1.41 -9.80 1.95
N ASN A 78 -1.52 -8.65 1.28
CA ASN A 78 -0.44 -7.67 1.17
C ASN A 78 -0.27 -6.79 2.42
N LEU A 79 -1.33 -6.57 3.22
CA LEU A 79 -1.27 -5.66 4.37
C LEU A 79 -0.31 -6.15 5.46
N GLU A 80 -0.49 -7.40 5.88
CA GLU A 80 0.33 -8.01 6.94
C GLU A 80 1.79 -8.17 6.50
N ARG A 81 2.00 -8.50 5.23
CA ARG A 81 3.33 -8.56 4.61
C ARG A 81 4.04 -7.21 4.68
N LEU A 82 3.38 -6.15 4.25
CA LEU A 82 3.93 -4.79 4.27
C LEU A 82 4.18 -4.28 5.70
N LYS A 83 3.32 -4.65 6.66
CA LYS A 83 3.53 -4.33 8.08
C LYS A 83 4.82 -4.95 8.61
N LYS A 84 5.13 -6.21 8.27
CA LYS A 84 6.37 -6.89 8.69
C LYS A 84 7.62 -6.19 8.15
N ILE A 85 7.58 -5.73 6.90
CA ILE A 85 8.68 -5.02 6.24
C ILE A 85 9.02 -3.70 6.95
N ILE A 86 8.01 -2.99 7.47
CA ILE A 86 8.18 -1.67 8.09
C ILE A 86 8.51 -1.74 9.60
N LYS A 87 8.20 -2.87 10.25
CA LYS A 87 8.43 -3.07 11.69
C LYS A 87 9.85 -3.51 12.04
N ASN A 88 10.61 -4.02 11.06
CA ASN A 88 12.06 -4.22 11.15
C ASN A 88 12.81 -2.93 10.77
#